data_AF-A0A433SG48-F1
#
_entry.id   AF-A0A433SG48-F1
#
_cell.length_a   1.000
_cell.length_b   1.000
_cell.length_c   1.000
_cell.angle_alpha   90.00
_cell.angle_beta   90.00
_cell.angle_gamma   90.00
#
_symmetry.space_group_name_H-M   'P 1'
#
loop_
_entity.id
_entity.type
_entity.pdbx_description
1 polymer ?
#
loop_
_entity_poly.entity_id
_entity_poly.type
_entity_poly.pdbx_seq_one_letter_code
_entity_poly.pdbx_strand_id
1 'polypeptide(L)'
;MITKARVLKYAADKYGTQPEYLWKRTPDTAILRHAHNRKWYGVLITISKSALGLKGEGQVEIINVEDSALVIAGITDQAALSYGMKGPDLDSALAGAPEDMPTILLSHRPAGATEYAMAGVNVQLSGHTHGGMIQGVDQLLRYANGGYISGSYMIDGMHLYVSNGTGLWNGFPIRLGIPAEITEFVLQASHL
;
A
#
# COMPACT_ATOMS: atom_id res chain seq x y z
N MET A 1 15.64 -2.46 28.34
CA MET A 1 16.56 -1.81 27.38
C MET A 1 16.63 -2.68 26.13
N ILE A 2 16.52 -2.11 24.93
CA ILE A 2 16.69 -2.85 23.66
C ILE A 2 18.19 -2.95 23.40
N THR A 3 18.68 -4.16 23.09
CA THR A 3 20.09 -4.42 22.79
C THR A 3 20.21 -5.03 21.40
N LYS A 4 21.38 -4.88 20.77
CA LYS A 4 21.69 -5.53 19.49
C LYS A 4 21.39 -7.04 19.49
N ALA A 5 21.78 -7.75 20.55
CA ALA A 5 21.49 -9.18 20.68
C ALA A 5 19.98 -9.49 20.65
N ARG A 6 19.16 -8.66 21.29
CA ARG A 6 17.70 -8.83 21.30
C ARG A 6 17.10 -8.57 19.91
N VAL A 7 17.61 -7.60 19.17
CA VAL A 7 17.18 -7.35 17.78
C VAL A 7 17.56 -8.51 16.87
N LEU A 8 18.80 -8.99 16.94
CA LEU A 8 19.27 -10.10 16.13
C LEU A 8 18.47 -11.39 16.41
N LYS A 9 18.16 -11.64 17.68
CA LYS A 9 17.26 -12.74 18.06
C LYS A 9 15.86 -12.55 17.48
N TYR A 10 15.28 -11.36 17.58
CA TYR A 10 13.97 -11.08 16.98
C TYR A 10 13.98 -11.29 15.45
N ALA A 11 15.02 -10.85 14.74
CA ALA A 11 15.13 -11.03 13.29
C ALA A 11 15.25 -12.51 12.90
N ALA A 12 15.98 -13.30 13.68
CA ALA A 12 16.06 -14.74 13.50
C ALA A 12 14.71 -15.44 13.78
N ASP A 13 14.06 -15.11 14.90
CA ASP A 13 12.82 -15.76 15.32
C ASP A 13 11.62 -15.39 14.42
N LYS A 14 11.51 -14.12 14.00
CA LYS A 14 10.39 -13.59 13.21
C LYS A 14 10.56 -13.80 11.71
N TYR A 15 11.76 -13.58 11.18
CA TYR A 15 12.04 -13.53 9.74
C TYR A 15 12.99 -14.63 9.27
N GLY A 16 13.44 -15.53 10.14
CA GLY A 16 14.44 -16.56 9.80
C GLY A 16 15.78 -15.98 9.34
N THR A 17 16.04 -14.70 9.61
CA THR A 17 17.22 -14.00 9.08
C THR A 17 18.42 -14.20 10.01
N GLN A 18 19.53 -14.68 9.44
CA GLN A 18 20.82 -14.72 10.13
C GLN A 18 21.64 -13.47 9.77
N PRO A 19 22.33 -12.85 10.74
CA PRO A 19 23.15 -11.68 10.47
C PRO A 19 24.41 -12.03 9.67
N GLU A 20 24.80 -11.12 8.77
CA GLU A 20 26.06 -11.19 8.01
C GLU A 20 27.05 -10.13 8.49
N TYR A 21 28.33 -10.51 8.62
CA TYR A 21 29.42 -9.64 9.05
C TYR A 21 30.40 -9.44 7.90
N LEU A 22 30.14 -8.42 7.09
CA LEU A 22 30.76 -8.26 5.77
C LEU A 22 32.07 -7.46 5.79
N TRP A 23 32.31 -6.69 6.85
CA TRP A 23 33.39 -5.71 6.88
C TRP A 23 34.50 -6.09 7.86
N LYS A 24 35.73 -6.22 7.34
CA LYS A 24 36.92 -6.52 8.17
C LYS A 24 37.26 -5.39 9.16
N ARG A 25 37.00 -4.13 8.79
CA ARG A 25 37.33 -2.96 9.62
C ARG A 25 36.35 -2.78 10.79
N THR A 26 35.12 -3.25 10.62
CA THR A 26 34.02 -3.16 11.59
C THR A 26 33.39 -4.55 11.73
N PRO A 27 34.12 -5.51 12.31
CA PRO A 27 33.72 -6.91 12.33
C PRO A 27 32.43 -7.16 13.12
N ASP A 28 32.10 -6.24 14.04
CA ASP A 28 30.87 -6.31 14.82
C ASP A 28 29.64 -5.82 14.05
N THR A 29 29.79 -5.16 12.89
CA THR A 29 28.63 -4.67 12.16
C THR A 29 27.82 -5.82 11.56
N ALA A 30 26.57 -5.95 11.99
CA ALA A 30 25.66 -6.99 11.52
C ALA A 30 24.71 -6.43 10.45
N ILE A 31 24.63 -7.14 9.32
CA ILE A 31 23.71 -6.84 8.22
C ILE A 31 22.59 -7.87 8.22
N LEU A 32 21.35 -7.40 8.11
CA LEU A 32 20.17 -8.22 7.90
C LEU A 32 19.73 -8.11 6.44
N ARG A 33 19.56 -9.27 5.78
CA ARG A 33 19.18 -9.36 4.36
C ARG A 33 17.94 -10.18 4.16
N HIS A 34 17.12 -9.78 3.19
CA HIS A 34 16.03 -10.62 2.72
C HIS A 34 16.59 -11.87 2.04
N ALA A 35 16.09 -13.05 2.43
CA ALA A 35 16.55 -14.33 1.89
C ALA A 35 16.36 -14.44 0.37
N HIS A 36 15.28 -13.87 -0.18
CA HIS A 36 14.86 -14.06 -1.57
C HIS A 36 15.61 -13.19 -2.59
N ASN A 37 16.00 -11.96 -2.25
CA ASN A 37 16.63 -11.01 -3.19
C ASN A 37 17.97 -10.45 -2.70
N ARG A 38 18.43 -10.85 -1.51
CA ARG A 38 19.71 -10.42 -0.89
C ARG A 38 19.80 -8.92 -0.61
N LYS A 39 18.72 -8.14 -0.76
CA LYS A 39 18.67 -6.72 -0.37
C LYS A 39 18.78 -6.60 1.15
N TRP A 40 19.45 -5.55 1.59
CA TRP A 40 19.60 -5.26 3.02
C TRP A 40 18.32 -4.60 3.49
N TYR A 41 17.84 -4.99 4.66
CA TYR A 41 16.72 -4.29 5.33
C TYR A 41 17.09 -3.83 6.73
N GLY A 42 18.28 -4.20 7.21
CA GLY A 42 18.75 -3.80 8.53
C GLY A 42 20.27 -3.73 8.59
N VAL A 43 20.81 -2.73 9.27
CA VAL A 43 22.23 -2.57 9.56
C VAL A 43 22.39 -2.18 11.03
N LEU A 44 23.02 -3.05 11.82
CA LEU A 44 23.31 -2.82 13.22
C LEU A 44 24.79 -2.49 13.37
N ILE A 45 25.08 -1.26 13.79
CA ILE A 45 26.44 -0.74 13.93
C ILE A 45 26.71 -0.31 15.37
N THR A 46 27.96 -0.41 15.78
CA THR A 46 28.43 0.17 17.04
C THR A 46 29.40 1.29 16.68
N ILE A 47 29.10 2.52 17.09
CA ILE A 47 29.93 3.69 16.78
C ILE A 47 30.17 4.55 18.01
N SER A 48 31.19 5.41 17.97
CA SER A 48 31.46 6.34 19.06
C SER A 48 30.34 7.38 19.18
N LYS A 49 30.04 7.80 20.41
CA LYS A 49 29.11 8.91 20.68
C LYS A 49 29.50 10.19 19.92
N SER A 50 30.81 10.46 19.83
CA SER A 50 31.36 11.60 19.10
C SER A 50 31.05 11.59 17.60
N ALA A 51 30.97 10.41 16.97
CA ALA A 51 30.61 10.28 15.56
C ALA A 51 29.16 10.69 15.27
N LEU A 52 28.32 10.78 16.31
CA LEU A 52 26.94 11.28 16.25
C LEU A 52 26.79 12.72 16.79
N GLY A 53 27.89 13.38 17.19
CA GLY A 53 27.82 14.67 17.88
C GLY A 53 27.26 14.60 19.31
N LEU A 54 27.16 13.40 19.90
CA LEU A 54 26.72 13.23 21.30
C LEU A 54 27.85 13.58 22.27
N LYS A 55 27.50 14.22 23.39
CA LYS A 55 28.45 14.53 24.47
C LYS A 55 28.88 13.27 25.24
N GLY A 56 30.14 13.26 25.68
CA GLY A 56 30.71 12.21 26.53
C GLY A 56 31.44 11.11 25.77
N GLU A 57 32.21 10.31 26.51
CA GLU A 57 32.97 9.19 25.97
C GLU A 57 32.13 7.91 25.88
N GLY A 58 32.58 6.98 25.03
CA GLY A 58 31.98 5.66 24.86
C GLY A 58 31.32 5.45 23.49
N GLN A 59 30.71 4.27 23.36
CA GLN A 59 30.06 3.81 22.13
C GLN A 59 28.56 3.68 22.32
N VAL A 60 27.83 3.68 21.19
CA VAL A 60 26.39 3.44 21.11
C VAL A 60 26.11 2.44 20.00
N GLU A 61 25.09 1.61 20.21
CA GLU A 61 24.55 0.73 19.18
C GLU A 61 23.46 1.46 18.42
N ILE A 62 23.53 1.43 17.09
CA ILE A 62 22.53 2.00 16.20
C ILE A 62 22.01 0.89 15.32
N ILE A 63 20.71 0.94 15.05
CA ILE A 63 20.08 0.17 14.01
C ILE A 63 19.54 1.11 12.95
N ASN A 64 19.87 0.85 11.69
CA ASN A 64 19.17 1.40 10.55
C ASN A 64 18.29 0.28 9.98
N VAL A 65 16.98 0.48 9.88
CA VAL A 65 16.03 -0.48 9.31
C VAL A 65 15.36 0.19 8.11
N GLU A 66 15.34 -0.49 6.97
CA GLU A 66 14.46 -0.16 5.87
C GLU A 66 13.11 -0.82 6.16
N ASP A 67 12.17 -0.05 6.69
CA ASP A 67 10.83 -0.55 7.04
C ASP A 67 9.77 0.27 6.30
N SER A 68 9.55 -0.08 5.04
CA SER A 68 8.45 0.47 4.26
C SER A 68 7.83 -0.65 3.46
N ALA A 69 6.68 -1.13 3.93
CA ALA A 69 5.83 -2.05 3.20
C ALA A 69 4.48 -1.39 2.90
N LEU A 70 3.81 -1.93 1.89
CA LEU A 70 2.50 -1.50 1.44
C LEU A 70 1.63 -2.75 1.29
N VAL A 71 0.36 -2.64 1.67
CA VAL A 71 -0.65 -3.65 1.40
C VAL A 71 -1.35 -3.32 0.09
N ILE A 72 -1.45 -4.30 -0.81
CA ILE A 72 -2.33 -4.23 -1.98
C ILE A 72 -3.36 -5.36 -1.84
N ALA A 73 -4.61 -4.98 -1.68
CA ALA A 73 -5.73 -5.92 -1.50
C ALA A 73 -6.69 -5.81 -2.69
N GLY A 74 -7.33 -6.92 -3.07
CA GLY A 74 -8.32 -6.94 -4.14
C GLY A 74 -9.59 -7.65 -3.70
N ILE A 75 -10.74 -7.09 -4.07
CA ILE A 75 -12.06 -7.67 -3.80
C ILE A 75 -12.77 -8.05 -5.09
N THR A 76 -13.67 -9.03 -5.01
CA THR A 76 -14.50 -9.43 -6.15
C THR A 76 -15.54 -8.36 -6.46
N ASP A 77 -16.03 -8.34 -7.71
CA ASP A 77 -17.12 -7.45 -8.10
C ASP A 77 -18.46 -7.97 -7.56
N GLN A 78 -19.41 -7.06 -7.30
CA GLN A 78 -20.79 -7.42 -6.91
C GLN A 78 -21.45 -8.40 -7.91
N ALA A 79 -21.09 -8.35 -9.19
CA ALA A 79 -21.58 -9.26 -10.22
C ALA A 79 -21.18 -10.72 -9.99
N ALA A 80 -20.15 -11.00 -9.17
CA ALA A 80 -19.73 -12.36 -8.83
C ALA A 80 -20.88 -13.19 -8.21
N LEU A 81 -21.76 -12.54 -7.44
CA LEU A 81 -22.94 -13.20 -6.84
C LEU A 81 -23.87 -13.81 -7.89
N SER A 82 -24.05 -13.14 -9.03
CA SER A 82 -24.88 -13.63 -10.14
C SER A 82 -24.31 -14.90 -10.80
N TYR A 83 -23.03 -15.19 -10.56
CA TYR A 83 -22.34 -16.41 -11.02
C TYR A 83 -22.20 -17.46 -9.91
N GLY A 84 -22.86 -17.28 -8.76
CA GLY A 84 -22.74 -18.18 -7.61
C GLY A 84 -21.38 -18.11 -6.90
N MET A 85 -20.59 -17.07 -7.15
CA MET A 85 -19.32 -16.83 -6.48
C MET A 85 -19.49 -15.86 -5.30
N LYS A 86 -18.47 -15.76 -4.44
CA LYS A 86 -18.47 -14.83 -3.31
C LYS A 86 -18.39 -13.38 -3.81
N GLY A 87 -19.27 -12.52 -3.27
CA GLY A 87 -19.24 -11.08 -3.51
C GLY A 87 -18.06 -10.38 -2.82
N PRO A 88 -17.96 -9.04 -2.95
CA PRO A 88 -16.89 -8.27 -2.35
C PRO A 88 -16.82 -8.51 -0.83
N ASP A 89 -15.62 -8.74 -0.32
CA ASP A 89 -15.39 -9.04 1.10
C ASP A 89 -14.04 -8.45 1.53
N LEU A 90 -14.10 -7.29 2.19
CA LEU A 90 -12.92 -6.55 2.61
C LEU A 90 -12.16 -7.29 3.72
N ASP A 91 -12.87 -7.83 4.71
CA ASP A 91 -12.25 -8.51 5.86
C ASP A 91 -11.40 -9.70 5.41
N SER A 92 -11.91 -10.48 4.46
CA SER A 92 -11.18 -11.59 3.86
C SER A 92 -9.98 -11.11 3.06
N ALA A 93 -10.10 -9.98 2.35
CA ALA A 93 -9.02 -9.41 1.55
C ALA A 93 -7.89 -8.80 2.41
N LEU A 94 -8.21 -8.34 3.61
CA LEU A 94 -7.27 -7.79 4.59
C LEU A 94 -6.82 -8.80 5.65
N ALA A 95 -7.32 -10.05 5.60
CA ALA A 95 -6.99 -11.06 6.59
C ALA A 95 -5.47 -11.31 6.66
N GLY A 96 -4.87 -11.01 7.81
CA GLY A 96 -3.43 -11.15 8.05
C GLY A 96 -2.57 -9.99 7.54
N ALA A 97 -3.18 -8.95 6.97
CA ALA A 97 -2.48 -7.70 6.69
C ALA A 97 -2.09 -7.00 8.01
N PRO A 98 -0.91 -6.36 8.10
CA PRO A 98 -0.55 -5.57 9.27
C PRO A 98 -1.46 -4.33 9.40
N GLU A 99 -1.93 -4.04 10.62
CA GLU A 99 -2.90 -2.97 10.90
C GLU A 99 -2.38 -1.55 10.59
N ASP A 100 -1.07 -1.31 10.73
CA ASP A 100 -0.47 0.04 10.58
C ASP A 100 0.26 0.22 9.23
N MET A 101 -0.09 -0.55 8.20
CA MET A 101 0.54 -0.44 6.88
C MET A 101 -0.34 0.34 5.90
N PRO A 102 0.26 1.24 5.08
CA PRO A 102 -0.49 1.89 4.03
C PRO A 102 -1.13 0.84 3.11
N THR A 103 -2.41 1.02 2.80
CA THR A 103 -3.23 0.02 2.10
C THR A 103 -3.85 0.62 0.83
N ILE A 104 -3.61 -0.04 -0.30
CA ILE A 104 -4.28 0.20 -1.59
C ILE A 104 -5.28 -0.93 -1.84
N LEU A 105 -6.56 -0.57 -1.94
CA LEU A 105 -7.65 -1.47 -2.30
C LEU A 105 -7.97 -1.37 -3.80
N LEU A 106 -7.96 -2.52 -4.47
CA LEU A 106 -8.44 -2.69 -5.83
C LEU A 106 -9.89 -3.16 -5.76
N SER A 107 -10.82 -2.24 -6.03
CA SER A 107 -12.25 -2.52 -6.10
C SER A 107 -12.74 -2.09 -7.47
N HIS A 108 -13.31 -3.00 -8.27
CA HIS A 108 -13.76 -2.67 -9.62
C HIS A 108 -14.75 -1.49 -9.63
N ARG A 109 -15.64 -1.41 -8.63
CA ARG A 109 -16.64 -0.34 -8.51
C ARG A 109 -16.26 0.66 -7.42
N PRO A 110 -16.65 1.94 -7.56
CA PRO A 110 -16.43 2.95 -6.51
C PRO A 110 -17.35 2.77 -5.29
N ALA A 111 -18.38 1.93 -5.38
CA ALA A 111 -19.27 1.64 -4.26
C ALA A 111 -18.51 1.03 -3.06
N GLY A 112 -18.97 1.32 -1.84
CA GLY A 112 -18.33 0.88 -0.60
C GLY A 112 -17.23 1.81 -0.08
N ALA A 113 -16.87 2.88 -0.81
CA ALA A 113 -15.73 3.72 -0.47
C ALA A 113 -15.76 4.33 0.95
N THR A 114 -16.92 4.76 1.45
CA THR A 114 -17.06 5.24 2.83
C THR A 114 -16.76 4.14 3.85
N GLU A 115 -17.27 2.92 3.62
CA GLU A 115 -17.04 1.77 4.50
C GLU A 115 -15.55 1.37 4.49
N TYR A 116 -14.91 1.40 3.33
CA TYR A 116 -13.49 1.07 3.18
C TYR A 116 -12.57 2.13 3.80
N ALA A 117 -12.94 3.41 3.71
CA ALA A 117 -12.23 4.49 4.40
C ALA A 117 -12.31 4.31 5.92
N MET A 118 -13.49 4.00 6.45
CA MET A 118 -13.68 3.71 7.87
C MET A 118 -12.90 2.46 8.33
N ALA A 119 -12.66 1.50 7.44
CA ALA A 119 -11.86 0.31 7.70
C ALA A 119 -10.33 0.54 7.58
N GLY A 120 -9.88 1.78 7.32
CA GLY A 120 -8.47 2.14 7.32
C GLY A 120 -7.76 2.01 5.96
N VAL A 121 -8.51 1.80 4.87
CA VAL A 121 -7.91 1.84 3.52
C VAL A 121 -7.43 3.26 3.21
N ASN A 122 -6.22 3.41 2.65
CA ASN A 122 -5.65 4.72 2.34
C ASN A 122 -5.92 5.13 0.89
N VAL A 123 -5.95 4.16 -0.03
CA VAL A 123 -6.25 4.40 -1.45
C VAL A 123 -7.20 3.33 -1.96
N GLN A 124 -8.30 3.72 -2.60
CA GLN A 124 -9.14 2.84 -3.40
C GLN A 124 -8.97 3.18 -4.89
N LEU A 125 -8.64 2.17 -5.70
CA LEU A 125 -8.59 2.29 -7.15
C LEU A 125 -9.77 1.56 -7.75
N SER A 126 -10.57 2.29 -8.54
CA SER A 126 -11.81 1.82 -9.13
C SER A 126 -11.97 2.24 -10.59
N GLY A 127 -12.93 1.61 -11.26
CA GLY A 127 -13.37 1.94 -12.62
C GLY A 127 -14.88 1.80 -12.71
N HIS A 128 -15.35 0.91 -13.60
CA HIS A 128 -16.76 0.53 -13.79
C HIS A 128 -17.69 1.60 -14.38
N THR A 129 -17.46 2.89 -14.09
CA THR A 129 -18.34 3.99 -14.50
C THR A 129 -18.12 4.43 -15.93
N HIS A 130 -16.95 4.15 -16.51
CA HIS A 130 -16.51 4.64 -17.83
C HIS A 130 -16.71 6.16 -17.99
N GLY A 131 -16.53 6.93 -16.91
CA GLY A 131 -16.74 8.37 -16.85
C GLY A 131 -18.18 8.84 -17.07
N GLY A 132 -19.16 7.96 -16.85
CA GLY A 132 -20.58 8.26 -17.05
C GLY A 132 -21.03 8.20 -18.51
N MET A 133 -20.15 7.73 -19.42
CA MET A 133 -20.38 7.50 -20.85
C MET A 133 -20.65 8.77 -21.69
N ILE A 134 -21.50 9.70 -21.23
CA ILE A 134 -21.83 10.94 -21.93
C ILE A 134 -21.74 12.12 -20.95
N GLN A 135 -20.85 13.07 -21.26
CA GLN A 135 -20.68 14.29 -20.47
C GLN A 135 -21.99 15.09 -20.39
N GLY A 136 -22.47 15.39 -19.18
CA GLY A 136 -23.71 16.11 -18.91
C GLY A 136 -24.92 15.22 -18.59
N VAL A 137 -24.93 13.97 -19.05
CA VAL A 137 -25.95 12.95 -18.70
C VAL A 137 -25.52 12.14 -17.47
N ASP A 138 -24.21 12.11 -17.21
CA ASP A 138 -23.56 11.48 -16.07
C ASP A 138 -24.14 11.94 -14.71
N GLN A 139 -24.63 13.17 -14.61
CA GLN A 139 -25.24 13.70 -13.38
C GLN A 139 -26.49 12.93 -12.92
N LEU A 140 -27.27 12.35 -13.84
CA LEU A 140 -28.43 11.51 -13.48
C LEU A 140 -28.00 10.15 -12.90
N LEU A 141 -26.81 9.65 -13.30
CA LEU A 141 -26.29 8.33 -12.93
C LEU A 141 -25.42 8.37 -11.67
N ARG A 142 -25.13 9.55 -11.11
CA ARG A 142 -24.35 9.72 -9.87
C ARG A 142 -24.91 8.92 -8.72
N TYR A 143 -26.24 8.92 -8.53
CA TYR A 143 -26.89 8.21 -7.42
C TYR A 143 -26.69 6.69 -7.48
N ALA A 144 -26.61 6.10 -8.67
CA ALA A 144 -26.38 4.67 -8.84
C ALA A 144 -24.93 4.24 -8.51
N ASN A 145 -23.98 5.18 -8.46
CA ASN A 145 -22.55 4.93 -8.23
C ASN A 145 -22.05 5.50 -6.90
N GLY A 146 -22.95 5.80 -5.95
CA GLY A 146 -22.59 6.42 -4.67
C GLY A 146 -22.08 7.87 -4.80
N GLY A 147 -22.33 8.52 -5.94
CA GLY A 147 -21.90 9.89 -6.23
C GLY A 147 -20.59 10.00 -7.02
N TYR A 148 -19.89 8.89 -7.24
CA TYR A 148 -18.55 8.85 -7.84
C TYR A 148 -18.61 8.41 -9.31
N ILE A 149 -17.93 9.14 -10.20
CA ILE A 149 -18.01 8.93 -11.64
C ILE A 149 -16.63 8.90 -12.30
N SER A 150 -15.76 9.85 -12.03
CA SER A 150 -14.46 9.97 -12.71
C SER A 150 -13.51 10.78 -11.85
N GLY A 151 -12.23 10.38 -11.84
CA GLY A 151 -11.16 11.12 -11.20
C GLY A 151 -11.03 10.86 -9.71
N SER A 152 -10.42 11.81 -9.01
CA SER A 152 -10.01 11.68 -7.61
C SER A 152 -11.04 12.26 -6.65
N TYR A 153 -11.28 11.56 -5.55
CA TYR A 153 -12.15 11.94 -4.44
C TYR A 153 -11.44 11.71 -3.12
N MET A 154 -11.65 12.60 -2.15
CA MET A 154 -11.22 12.42 -0.75
C MET A 154 -12.42 12.01 0.10
N ILE A 155 -12.28 10.90 0.83
CA ILE A 155 -13.35 10.32 1.65
C ILE A 155 -12.73 9.93 2.98
N ASP A 156 -13.01 10.69 4.05
CA ASP A 156 -12.51 10.42 5.40
C ASP A 156 -11.01 10.12 5.49
N GLY A 157 -10.19 10.82 4.68
CA GLY A 157 -8.74 10.64 4.62
C GLY A 157 -8.24 9.59 3.62
N MET A 158 -9.15 8.78 3.05
CA MET A 158 -8.86 7.87 1.94
C MET A 158 -8.95 8.59 0.59
N HIS A 159 -8.01 8.30 -0.31
CA HIS A 159 -8.10 8.68 -1.71
C HIS A 159 -8.87 7.63 -2.52
N LEU A 160 -10.02 7.98 -3.09
CA LEU A 160 -10.68 7.18 -4.13
C LEU A 160 -10.30 7.72 -5.50
N TYR A 161 -9.84 6.87 -6.41
CA TYR A 161 -9.68 7.22 -7.82
C TYR A 161 -10.56 6.34 -8.71
N VAL A 162 -11.36 6.97 -9.56
CA VAL A 162 -12.24 6.28 -10.53
C VAL A 162 -11.72 6.54 -11.94
N SER A 163 -11.14 5.51 -12.55
CA SER A 163 -10.63 5.61 -13.92
C SER A 163 -11.74 5.57 -14.95
N ASN A 164 -11.58 6.36 -16.01
CA ASN A 164 -12.47 6.34 -17.18
C ASN A 164 -12.28 5.11 -18.07
N GLY A 165 -11.17 4.38 -17.87
CA GLY A 165 -10.81 3.20 -18.63
C GLY A 165 -10.47 3.48 -20.11
N THR A 166 -9.93 2.46 -20.77
CA THR A 166 -9.39 2.61 -22.12
C THR A 166 -10.46 2.54 -23.22
N GLY A 167 -11.62 1.94 -22.94
CA GLY A 167 -12.59 1.58 -23.98
C GLY A 167 -14.05 1.69 -23.58
N LEU A 168 -14.89 1.22 -24.50
CA LEU A 168 -16.34 1.19 -24.39
C LEU A 168 -16.81 0.04 -23.50
N TRP A 169 -18.02 0.18 -22.95
CA TRP A 169 -18.73 -0.91 -22.29
C TRP A 169 -19.58 -1.66 -23.32
N ASN A 170 -19.52 -3.00 -23.33
CA ASN A 170 -20.20 -3.82 -24.34
C ASN A 170 -21.73 -3.66 -24.35
N GLY A 171 -22.34 -3.24 -23.24
CA GLY A 171 -23.79 -3.01 -23.16
C GLY A 171 -24.25 -1.61 -23.60
N PHE A 172 -23.33 -0.66 -23.80
CA PHE A 172 -23.63 0.70 -24.25
C PHE A 172 -22.45 1.23 -25.08
N PRO A 173 -22.45 0.98 -26.40
CA PRO A 173 -21.30 1.20 -27.26
C PRO A 173 -21.10 2.67 -27.65
N ILE A 174 -21.46 3.61 -26.77
CA ILE A 174 -21.34 5.06 -27.02
C ILE A 174 -20.59 5.69 -25.84
N ARG A 175 -19.52 6.43 -26.15
CA ARG A 175 -18.82 7.29 -25.20
C ARG A 175 -18.48 8.62 -25.86
N LEU A 176 -19.07 9.71 -25.36
CA LEU A 176 -18.97 11.05 -25.97
C LEU A 176 -18.46 12.07 -24.93
N GLY A 177 -17.41 12.80 -25.30
CA GLY A 177 -16.80 13.81 -24.43
C GLY A 177 -15.99 13.26 -23.25
N ILE A 178 -15.89 11.93 -23.11
CA ILE A 178 -15.11 11.27 -22.05
C ILE A 178 -13.86 10.62 -22.66
N PRO A 179 -12.64 11.10 -22.35
CA PRO A 179 -11.41 10.57 -22.91
C PRO A 179 -11.09 9.16 -22.37
N ALA A 180 -10.42 8.36 -23.20
CA ALA A 180 -9.81 7.11 -22.74
C ALA A 180 -8.66 7.42 -21.77
N GLU A 181 -8.45 6.55 -20.80
CA GLU A 181 -7.48 6.78 -19.73
C GLU A 181 -6.66 5.52 -19.42
N ILE A 182 -5.36 5.74 -19.25
CA ILE A 182 -4.42 4.83 -18.58
C ILE A 182 -3.71 5.68 -17.54
N THR A 183 -3.80 5.29 -16.27
CA THR A 183 -3.28 6.10 -15.16
C THR A 183 -2.04 5.46 -14.56
N GLU A 184 -0.98 6.25 -14.42
CA GLU A 184 0.25 5.87 -13.71
C GLU A 184 0.21 6.43 -12.29
N PHE A 185 0.39 5.56 -11.29
CA PHE A 185 0.54 5.96 -9.89
C PHE A 185 1.99 5.77 -9.47
N VAL A 186 2.63 6.86 -9.04
CA VAL A 186 3.99 6.85 -8.49
C VAL A 186 3.90 6.97 -6.97
N LEU A 187 4.31 5.91 -6.27
CA LEU A 187 4.37 5.89 -4.82
C LEU A 187 5.73 6.39 -4.36
N GLN A 188 5.73 7.33 -3.42
CA GLN A 188 6.94 7.87 -2.82
C GLN A 188 6.89 7.67 -1.31
N ALA A 189 7.95 7.11 -0.74
CA ALA A 189 8.11 7.09 0.70
C ALA A 189 8.26 8.53 1.19
N SER A 190 7.45 8.93 2.17
CA SER A 190 7.62 10.24 2.81
C SER A 190 8.86 10.19 3.70
N HIS A 191 9.91 10.90 3.32
CA HIS A 191 11.02 11.19 4.24
C HIS A 191 10.53 12.24 5.25
N LEU A 192 10.21 11.79 6.47
CA LEU A 192 10.13 12.66 7.63
C LEU A 192 11.47 12.67 8.36
#